data_AF-A0A928H4U7-F1
#
_entry.id   AF-A0A928H4U7-F1
#
_cell.length_a   1.000
_cell.length_b   1.000
_cell.length_c   1.000
_cell.angle_alpha   90.00
_cell.angle_beta   90.00
_cell.angle_gamma   90.00
#
_symmetry.space_group_name_H-M   'P 1'
#
loop_
_entity.id
_entity.type
_entity.pdbx_description
1 polymer ?
#
loop_
_entity_poly.entity_id
_entity_poly.type
_entity_poly.pdbx_seq_one_letter_code
_entity_poly.pdbx_strand_id
1 'polypeptide(L)'
;MKRAGKGVRGRKGCQIDLLIQTRRTICVVEIKRRREIGREIIEEVDKKVRTIKRPDGVSIRTALVYDGHLSPVVAADGYFDAIVPFSELLKSKA
;
A
#
# COMPACT_ATOMS: atom_id res chain seq x y z
N MET A 1 -26.80 18.69 -34.44
CA MET A 1 -27.08 17.88 -33.22
C MET A 1 -25.75 17.34 -32.68
N LYS A 2 -25.08 18.04 -31.75
CA LYS A 2 -23.79 17.61 -31.16
C LYS A 2 -24.07 16.78 -29.90
N ARG A 3 -23.72 15.49 -29.92
CA ARG A 3 -23.71 14.66 -28.70
C ARG A 3 -22.50 15.04 -27.87
N ALA A 4 -22.70 15.88 -26.85
CA ALA A 4 -21.71 16.05 -25.79
C ALA A 4 -21.61 14.72 -25.02
N GLY A 5 -20.54 13.97 -25.25
CA GLY A 5 -20.20 12.82 -24.43
C GLY A 5 -20.03 13.30 -22.99
N LYS A 6 -20.95 12.90 -22.11
CA LYS A 6 -20.90 13.16 -20.68
C LYS A 6 -19.66 12.44 -20.17
N GLY A 7 -18.54 13.15 -20.02
CA GLY A 7 -17.35 12.61 -19.38
C GLY A 7 -17.74 12.06 -18.02
N VAL A 8 -17.66 10.74 -17.85
CA VAL A 8 -17.84 10.11 -16.54
C VAL A 8 -16.77 10.75 -15.67
N ARG A 9 -17.18 11.52 -14.65
CA ARG A 9 -16.28 12.06 -13.63
C ARG A 9 -15.46 10.88 -13.12
N GLY A 10 -14.21 10.79 -13.58
CA GLY A 10 -13.40 9.60 -13.44
C GLY A 10 -13.33 9.23 -11.97
N ARG A 11 -13.59 7.96 -11.64
CA ARG A 11 -13.30 7.44 -10.31
C ARG A 11 -11.84 7.80 -10.05
N LYS A 12 -11.57 8.64 -9.04
CA LYS A 12 -10.20 9.04 -8.69
C LYS A 12 -9.43 7.76 -8.43
N GLY A 13 -8.59 7.36 -9.37
CA GLY A 13 -7.64 6.27 -9.16
C GLY A 13 -6.69 6.67 -8.04
N CYS A 14 -6.28 5.71 -7.22
CA CYS A 14 -5.16 5.88 -6.31
C CYS A 14 -3.98 5.07 -6.86
N GLN A 15 -2.75 5.53 -6.59
CA GLN A 15 -1.56 4.74 -6.88
C GLN A 15 -1.39 3.71 -5.77
N ILE A 16 -1.25 2.44 -6.17
CA ILE A 16 -0.77 1.35 -5.33
C ILE A 16 0.55 0.89 -5.95
N ASP A 17 1.63 0.87 -5.17
CA ASP A 17 2.95 0.54 -5.72
C ASP A 17 3.02 -0.93 -6.15
N LEU A 18 2.52 -1.83 -5.31
CA LEU A 18 2.35 -3.25 -5.65
C LEU A 18 1.10 -3.83 -4.96
N LEU A 19 0.27 -4.51 -5.76
CA LEU A 19 -0.92 -5.21 -5.29
C LEU A 19 -0.82 -6.69 -5.65
N ILE A 20 -0.81 -7.55 -4.63
CA ILE A 20 -0.76 -9.00 -4.81
C ILE A 20 -2.12 -9.58 -4.43
N GLN A 21 -2.83 -10.13 -5.41
CA GLN A 21 -4.11 -10.77 -5.17
C GLN A 21 -3.96 -12.29 -5.19
N THR A 22 -4.37 -12.91 -4.09
CA THR A 22 -4.55 -14.36 -3.97
C THR A 22 -6.04 -14.69 -3.96
N ARG A 23 -6.38 -15.98 -3.83
CA ARG A 23 -7.79 -16.43 -3.80
C ARG A 23 -8.62 -15.78 -2.70
N ARG A 24 -8.04 -15.43 -1.55
CA ARG A 24 -8.76 -14.94 -0.35
C ARG A 24 -8.17 -13.68 0.27
N THR A 25 -7.13 -13.11 -0.34
CA THR A 25 -6.42 -11.96 0.22
C THR A 25 -5.91 -11.03 -0.86
N ILE A 26 -6.03 -9.74 -0.63
CA ILE A 26 -5.34 -8.69 -1.37
C ILE A 26 -4.25 -8.13 -0.45
N CYS A 27 -2.99 -8.28 -0.82
CA CYS A 27 -1.87 -7.64 -0.14
C CYS A 27 -1.54 -6.32 -0.84
N VAL A 28 -1.57 -5.23 -0.08
CA VAL A 28 -1.19 -3.88 -0.50
C VAL A 28 0.21 -3.62 0.00
N VAL A 29 1.15 -3.52 -0.92
CA VAL A 29 2.56 -3.28 -0.62
C VAL A 29 2.88 -1.84 -1.00
N GLU A 30 3.29 -1.06 -0.01
CA GLU A 30 3.80 0.29 -0.17
C GLU A 30 5.33 0.27 -0.24
N ILE A 31 5.93 1.02 -1.15
CA ILE A 31 7.38 1.14 -1.26
C ILE A 31 7.78 2.57 -0.93
N LYS A 32 8.44 2.78 0.22
CA LYS A 32 8.77 4.11 0.72
C LYS A 32 10.27 4.32 0.92
N ARG A 33 10.83 5.33 0.25
CA ARG A 33 12.20 5.79 0.50
C ARG A 33 12.20 7.22 1.02
N ARG A 34 12.65 7.43 2.27
CA ARG A 34 12.84 8.75 2.89
C ARG A 34 13.94 8.66 3.95
N ARG A 35 14.53 9.79 4.33
CA ARG A 35 15.50 9.80 5.44
C ARG A 35 14.87 9.33 6.76
N GLU A 36 13.69 9.87 7.08
CA GLU A 36 12.87 9.49 8.23
C GLU A 36 11.48 9.11 7.73
N ILE A 37 10.92 8.03 8.30
CA ILE A 37 9.57 7.54 8.00
C ILE A 37 8.82 7.42 9.32
N GLY A 38 7.82 8.29 9.51
CA GLY A 38 7.01 8.33 10.72
C GLY A 38 5.63 7.69 10.52
N ARG A 39 4.75 7.94 11.49
CA ARG A 39 3.38 7.42 11.53
C ARG A 39 2.53 7.83 10.32
N GLU A 40 2.88 8.91 9.63
CA GLU A 40 2.18 9.39 8.43
C GLU A 40 2.08 8.34 7.31
N ILE A 41 3.01 7.38 7.27
CA ILE A 41 2.96 6.28 6.28
C ILE A 41 1.74 5.37 6.49
N ILE A 42 1.29 5.18 7.74
CA ILE A 42 0.10 4.38 8.06
C ILE A 42 -1.14 5.07 7.49
N GLU A 43 -1.26 6.39 7.70
CA GLU A 43 -2.39 7.16 7.16
C GLU A 43 -2.41 7.20 5.63
N GLU A 44 -1.23 7.27 5.01
CA GLU A 44 -1.08 7.23 3.56
C GLU A 44 -1.58 5.90 2.98
N VAL A 45 -1.16 4.78 3.57
CA VAL A 45 -1.56 3.44 3.13
C VAL A 45 -3.02 3.14 3.46
N ASP A 46 -3.54 3.60 4.61
CA ASP A 46 -4.96 3.44 4.97
C ASP A 46 -5.87 4.15 3.96
N LYS A 47 -5.51 5.37 3.53
CA LYS A 47 -6.24 6.06 2.46
C LYS A 47 -6.26 5.25 1.16
N LYS A 48 -5.14 4.61 0.80
CA LYS A 48 -5.05 3.72 -0.38
C LYS A 48 -5.95 2.49 -0.20
N VAL A 49 -5.82 1.79 0.92
CA VAL A 49 -6.61 0.59 1.26
C VAL A 49 -8.12 0.85 1.20
N ARG A 50 -8.59 1.96 1.78
CA ARG A 50 -10.02 2.33 1.81
C ARG A 50 -10.63 2.53 0.42
N THR A 51 -9.82 2.82 -0.59
CA THR A 51 -10.31 3.00 -1.97
C THR A 51 -10.38 1.69 -2.76
N ILE A 52 -9.80 0.60 -2.24
CA ILE A 52 -9.82 -0.71 -2.87
C ILE A 52 -11.20 -1.34 -2.67
N LYS A 53 -11.88 -1.63 -3.78
CA LYS A 53 -13.08 -2.47 -3.75
C LYS A 53 -12.65 -3.92 -3.71
N ARG A 54 -13.17 -4.67 -2.73
CA ARG A 54 -12.92 -6.10 -2.56
C ARG A 54 -14.26 -6.87 -2.49
N PRO A 55 -14.30 -8.11 -2.99
CA PRO A 55 -15.42 -9.02 -2.69
C PRO A 55 -15.52 -9.32 -1.20
N ASP A 56 -16.71 -9.72 -0.76
CA ASP A 56 -16.91 -10.21 0.61
C ASP A 56 -16.05 -11.44 0.89
N GLY A 57 -15.55 -11.55 2.12
CA GLY A 57 -14.70 -12.66 2.54
C GLY A 57 -13.24 -12.61 2.06
N VAL A 58 -12.86 -11.64 1.21
CA VAL A 58 -11.44 -11.41 0.85
C VAL A 58 -10.81 -10.48 1.87
N SER A 59 -9.74 -10.88 2.57
CA SER A 59 -9.02 -9.99 3.51
C SER A 59 -8.10 -9.01 2.80
N ILE A 60 -7.84 -7.84 3.40
CA ILE A 60 -6.74 -6.97 2.98
C ILE A 60 -5.60 -7.16 3.97
N ARG A 61 -4.39 -7.29 3.44
CA ARG A 61 -3.13 -7.31 4.19
C ARG A 61 -2.26 -6.15 3.72
N THR A 62 -1.45 -5.60 4.60
CA THR A 62 -0.60 -4.43 4.31
C THR A 62 0.86 -4.80 4.53
N ALA A 63 1.71 -4.34 3.62
CA ALA A 63 3.15 -4.46 3.78
C ALA A 63 3.84 -3.14 3.45
N LEU A 64 4.91 -2.84 4.17
CA LEU A 64 5.79 -1.70 3.92
C LEU A 64 7.17 -2.22 3.53
N VAL A 65 7.61 -1.91 2.32
CA VAL A 65 9.01 -2.01 1.93
C VAL A 65 9.64 -0.63 2.09
N TYR A 66 10.75 -0.51 2.83
CA TYR A 66 11.31 0.80 3.12
C TYR A 66 12.83 0.91 3.02
N ASP A 67 13.30 2.10 2.63
CA ASP A 67 14.71 2.51 2.74
C ASP A 67 14.77 3.85 3.49
N GLY A 68 15.48 3.87 4.62
CA GLY A 68 15.45 5.00 5.56
C GLY A 68 15.46 4.60 7.03
N HIS A 69 15.36 5.59 7.92
CA HIS A 69 15.12 5.37 9.34
C HIS A 69 13.61 5.29 9.60
N LEU A 70 13.14 4.11 10.02
CA LEU A 70 11.74 3.87 10.34
C LEU A 70 11.50 4.15 11.82
N SER A 71 10.55 5.03 12.12
CA SER A 71 10.18 5.31 13.50
C SER A 71 9.65 4.04 14.19
N PRO A 72 10.11 3.71 15.41
CA PRO A 72 9.66 2.52 16.15
C PRO A 72 8.14 2.47 16.35
N VAL A 73 7.48 3.63 16.35
CA VAL A 73 6.01 3.72 16.47
C VAL A 73 5.31 3.01 15.31
N VAL A 74 5.89 2.98 14.11
CA VAL A 74 5.27 2.35 12.94
C VAL A 74 5.20 0.84 13.10
N ALA A 75 6.26 0.22 13.64
CA ALA A 75 6.28 -1.20 13.94
C ALA A 75 5.38 -1.55 15.15
N ALA A 76 5.39 -0.70 16.18
CA ALA A 76 4.60 -0.90 17.38
C ALA A 76 3.08 -0.74 17.18
N ASP A 77 2.66 0.06 16.20
CA ASP A 77 1.23 0.29 15.87
C ASP A 77 0.53 -0.99 15.37
N GLY A 78 1.28 -1.93 14.77
CA GLY A 78 0.75 -3.21 14.31
C GLY A 78 -0.10 -3.12 13.04
N TYR A 79 -0.14 -1.96 12.38
CA TYR A 79 -0.90 -1.75 11.15
C TYR A 79 -0.40 -2.57 9.95
N PHE A 80 0.92 -2.72 9.81
CA PHE A 80 1.52 -3.49 8.72
C PHE A 80 1.67 -4.96 9.11
N ASP A 81 1.10 -5.87 8.30
CA ASP A 81 1.31 -7.31 8.46
C ASP A 81 2.77 -7.72 8.16
N ALA A 82 3.48 -6.93 7.36
CA ALA A 82 4.90 -7.11 7.08
C ALA A 82 5.63 -5.76 6.94
N ILE A 83 6.81 -5.65 7.55
CA ILE A 83 7.71 -4.51 7.40
C ILE A 83 9.05 -5.06 6.92
N VAL A 84 9.47 -4.65 5.71
CA VAL A 84 10.62 -5.21 5.02
C VAL A 84 11.62 -4.09 4.72
N PRO A 85 12.77 -4.05 5.38
CA PRO A 85 13.85 -3.17 4.97
C PRO A 85 14.27 -3.54 3.54
N PHE A 86 14.37 -2.54 2.67
CA PHE A 86 14.71 -2.72 1.26
C PHE A 86 16.07 -3.42 1.09
N SER A 87 17.00 -3.20 2.02
CA SER A 87 18.30 -3.88 2.08
C SER A 87 18.19 -5.40 2.17
N GLU A 88 17.11 -5.94 2.74
CA GLU A 88 16.88 -7.39 2.80
C GLU A 88 16.53 -7.99 1.45
N LEU A 89 15.89 -7.22 0.57
CA LEU A 89 15.54 -7.66 -0.78
C LEU A 89 16.76 -7.79 -1.70
N LEU A 90 17.86 -7.12 -1.35
CA LEU A 90 19.12 -7.16 -2.10
C LEU A 90 20.06 -8.27 -1.63
N LYS A 91 19.72 -8.97 -0.53
CA LYS A 91 20.52 -10.10 -0.06
C LYS A 91 20.31 -11.27 -1.02
N SER A 92 21.41 -11.77 -1.61
CA SER A 92 21.37 -13.03 -2.36
C SER A 92 20.85 -14.14 -1.46
N LYS A 93 19.88 -14.92 -1.96
CA LYS A 93 19.65 -16.25 -1.40
C LYS A 93 20.82 -17.11 -1.86
N ALA A 94 21.78 -17.34 -0.96
CA ALA A 94 22.81 -18.35 -1.15
C ALA A 94 22.16 -19.74 -1.25
#